data_AF-A0AAU7ZX20-F1
#
_entry.id   AF-A0AAU7ZX20-F1
#
_cell.length_a   1.000
_cell.length_b   1.000
_cell.length_c   1.000
_cell.angle_alpha   90.00
_cell.angle_beta   90.00
_cell.angle_gamma   90.00
#
_symmetry.space_group_name_H-M   'P 1'
#
loop_
_entity.id
_entity.type
_entity.pdbx_description
1 polymer ?
#
loop_
_entity_poly.entity_id
_entity_poly.type
_entity_poly.pdbx_seq_one_letter_code
_entity_poly.pdbx_strand_id
1 'polypeptide(L)'
;MENITAICLAPQNSRTSVGLFKRAVENAVAGSFHVDFVAGWADHPMLIKAFAQRMQAALSTARSKRSGRVAVLFIAHSVPARTIEPSESPVEYHGMILANGPDCYADDCKETAPLVAGELKDSLSPDGWYFAFQSQGMSGGPWIGPTVEDTLSQLKADGYGTVVIQPVGFLCDHVEALYDIDIAFQ
;
A
#
# COMPACT_ATOMS: atom_id res chain seq x y z
N MET A 1 -4.38 -17.44 32.47
CA MET A 1 -4.75 -17.38 31.05
C MET A 1 -3.50 -16.93 30.32
N GLU A 2 -3.08 -17.67 29.30
CA GLU A 2 -1.85 -17.36 28.54
C GLU A 2 -2.10 -16.23 27.55
N ASN A 3 -1.06 -15.45 27.26
CA ASN A 3 -1.11 -14.30 26.36
C ASN A 3 -0.44 -14.65 25.02
N ILE A 4 -1.08 -14.26 23.92
CA ILE A 4 -0.51 -14.36 22.57
C ILE A 4 -0.49 -12.95 21.97
N THR A 5 0.63 -12.56 21.39
CA THR A 5 0.70 -11.37 20.53
C THR A 5 0.63 -11.80 19.07
N ALA A 6 -0.35 -11.28 18.34
CA ALA A 6 -0.56 -11.57 16.92
C ALA A 6 -0.22 -10.34 16.08
N ILE A 7 0.70 -10.49 15.14
CA ILE A 7 1.14 -9.42 14.22
C ILE A 7 0.74 -9.83 12.80
N CYS A 8 -0.11 -9.02 12.17
CA CYS A 8 -0.42 -9.20 10.76
C CYS A 8 0.76 -8.71 9.90
N LEU A 9 1.14 -9.46 8.87
CA LEU A 9 2.19 -9.04 7.94
C LEU A 9 1.72 -8.00 6.91
N ALA A 10 0.45 -7.62 6.91
CA ALA A 10 -0.03 -6.42 6.23
C ALA A 10 0.17 -5.22 7.16
N PRO A 11 1.07 -4.26 6.83
CA PRO A 11 1.33 -3.12 7.71
C PRO A 11 0.17 -2.13 7.76
N GLN A 12 -0.46 -1.88 6.62
CA GLN A 12 -1.62 -1.00 6.51
C GLN A 12 -2.87 -1.73 6.97
N ASN A 13 -3.60 -1.11 7.90
CA ASN A 13 -4.78 -1.71 8.45
C ASN A 13 -5.91 -1.66 7.43
N SER A 14 -6.64 -2.77 7.30
CA SER A 14 -7.88 -2.79 6.55
C SER A 14 -8.83 -3.85 7.08
N ARG A 15 -10.13 -3.54 7.12
CA ARG A 15 -11.17 -4.53 7.45
C ARG A 15 -11.21 -5.70 6.48
N THR A 16 -10.81 -5.48 5.22
CA THR A 16 -10.79 -6.52 4.16
C THR A 16 -9.47 -7.30 4.15
N SER A 17 -8.55 -7.02 5.08
CA SER A 17 -7.28 -7.74 5.26
C SER A 17 -7.05 -8.03 6.75
N VAL A 18 -6.41 -7.10 7.48
CA VAL A 18 -6.11 -7.24 8.92
C VAL A 18 -7.33 -7.65 9.75
N GLY A 19 -8.50 -7.09 9.45
CA GLY A 19 -9.76 -7.46 10.11
C GLY A 19 -10.15 -8.94 9.93
N LEU A 20 -9.92 -9.50 8.73
CA LEU A 20 -10.15 -10.93 8.46
C LEU A 20 -9.21 -11.81 9.28
N PHE A 21 -7.91 -11.45 9.35
CA PHE A 21 -6.92 -12.20 10.12
C PHE A 21 -7.22 -12.15 11.62
N LYS A 22 -7.60 -10.98 12.14
CA LYS A 22 -7.99 -10.81 13.54
C LYS A 22 -9.14 -11.76 13.90
N ARG A 23 -10.20 -11.75 13.09
CA ARG A 23 -11.36 -12.63 13.31
C ARG A 23 -10.99 -14.11 13.23
N ALA A 24 -10.12 -14.50 12.28
CA ALA A 24 -9.65 -15.87 12.16
C ALA A 24 -8.89 -16.32 13.42
N VAL A 25 -8.01 -15.48 13.96
CA VAL A 25 -7.28 -15.75 15.21
C VAL A 25 -8.23 -15.85 16.39
N GLU A 26 -9.14 -14.88 16.57
CA GLU A 26 -10.13 -14.86 17.66
C GLU A 26 -11.02 -16.10 17.66
N ASN A 27 -11.50 -16.51 16.48
CA ASN A 27 -12.30 -17.72 16.32
C ASN A 27 -11.49 -18.99 16.64
N ALA A 28 -10.21 -19.05 16.25
CA ALA A 28 -9.36 -20.21 16.49
C ALA A 28 -9.00 -20.41 17.96
N VAL A 29 -8.80 -19.32 18.71
CA VAL A 29 -8.48 -19.41 20.16
C VAL A 29 -9.72 -19.63 21.03
N ALA A 30 -10.91 -19.23 20.56
CA ALA A 30 -12.19 -19.42 21.24
C ALA A 30 -12.18 -19.03 22.74
N GLY A 31 -11.46 -17.96 23.09
CA GLY A 31 -11.32 -17.48 24.47
C GLY A 31 -10.33 -18.24 25.35
N SER A 32 -9.61 -19.23 24.80
CA SER A 32 -8.58 -19.99 25.53
C SER A 32 -7.32 -19.16 25.84
N PHE A 33 -7.09 -18.12 25.04
CA PHE A 33 -5.96 -17.19 25.15
C PHE A 33 -6.47 -15.75 25.17
N HIS A 34 -5.74 -14.89 25.89
CA HIS A 34 -5.85 -13.44 25.68
C HIS A 34 -5.00 -13.05 24.47
N VAL A 35 -5.63 -12.51 23.44
CA VAL A 35 -4.96 -12.11 22.19
C VAL A 35 -4.72 -10.61 22.18
N ASP A 36 -3.46 -10.22 22.19
CA ASP A 36 -3.01 -8.86 21.88
C ASP A 36 -2.75 -8.77 20.37
N PHE A 37 -3.67 -8.17 19.63
CA PHE A 37 -3.62 -8.12 18.17
C PHE A 37 -3.13 -6.76 17.69
N VAL A 38 -2.02 -6.73 16.96
CA VAL A 38 -1.47 -5.51 16.35
C VAL A 38 -2.30 -5.15 15.12
N ALA A 39 -3.09 -4.08 15.24
CA ALA A 39 -4.04 -3.65 14.21
C ALA A 39 -3.39 -3.02 12.97
N GLY A 40 -2.18 -2.49 13.09
CA GLY A 40 -1.45 -1.84 11.99
C GLY A 40 -0.09 -1.35 12.47
N TRP A 41 0.84 -1.19 11.53
CA TRP A 41 2.22 -0.77 11.78
C TRP A 41 2.87 -0.14 10.53
N ALA A 42 2.05 0.50 9.69
CA ALA A 42 2.45 1.11 8.43
C ALA A 42 3.48 2.25 8.59
N ASP A 43 3.45 2.95 9.72
CA ASP A 43 4.34 4.05 10.08
C ASP A 43 5.57 3.60 10.90
N HIS A 44 5.74 2.30 11.13
CA HIS A 44 6.78 1.79 12.01
C HIS A 44 8.18 2.18 11.48
N PRO A 45 9.05 2.85 12.28
CA PRO A 45 10.29 3.42 11.78
C PRO A 45 11.23 2.44 11.06
N MET A 46 11.27 1.18 11.51
CA MET A 46 12.09 0.15 10.86
C MET A 46 11.53 -0.30 9.51
N LEU A 47 10.21 -0.26 9.31
CA LEU A 47 9.58 -0.55 8.02
C LEU A 47 9.91 0.57 7.03
N ILE A 48 9.72 1.82 7.45
CA ILE A 48 10.05 3.01 6.64
C ILE A 48 11.52 2.98 6.21
N LYS A 49 12.42 2.71 7.15
CA LYS A 49 13.85 2.56 6.87
C LYS A 49 14.14 1.43 5.89
N ALA A 50 13.48 0.29 6.02
CA ALA A 50 13.66 -0.84 5.12
C ALA A 50 13.21 -0.50 3.68
N PHE A 51 12.06 0.16 3.51
CA PHE A 51 11.59 0.63 2.20
C PHE A 51 12.57 1.64 1.59
N ALA A 52 13.03 2.62 2.38
CA ALA A 52 14.00 3.61 1.92
C ALA A 52 15.30 2.94 1.45
N GLN A 53 15.84 2.01 2.24
CA GLN A 53 17.07 1.28 1.91
C GLN A 53 16.92 0.47 0.61
N ARG A 54 15.79 -0.22 0.41
CA ARG A 54 15.55 -1.03 -0.79
C ARG A 54 15.60 -0.20 -2.08
N MET A 55 15.05 1.01 -2.07
CA MET A 55 14.98 1.84 -3.28
C MET A 55 16.24 2.66 -3.59
N GLN A 56 17.20 2.79 -2.66
CA GLN A 56 18.41 3.61 -2.87
C GLN A 56 19.21 3.19 -4.11
N ALA A 57 19.39 1.88 -4.32
CA ALA A 57 20.14 1.36 -5.46
C ALA A 57 19.41 1.63 -6.80
N ALA A 58 18.09 1.46 -6.82
CA ALA A 58 17.26 1.74 -7.99
C ALA A 58 17.28 3.24 -8.33
N LEU A 59 17.13 4.11 -7.32
CA LEU A 59 17.16 5.56 -7.50
C LEU A 59 18.53 6.07 -7.97
N SER A 60 19.62 5.52 -7.42
CA SER A 60 20.98 5.82 -7.87
C SER A 60 21.20 5.41 -9.33
N THR A 61 20.74 4.22 -9.70
CA THR A 61 20.82 3.71 -11.07
C THR A 61 20.01 4.57 -12.04
N ALA A 62 18.78 4.92 -11.67
CA ALA A 62 17.87 5.74 -12.47
C ALA A 62 18.49 7.12 -12.75
N ARG A 63 19.19 7.72 -11.78
CA ARG A 63 19.85 9.01 -11.96
C ARG A 63 21.14 8.96 -12.75
N SER A 64 21.86 7.84 -12.70
CA SER A 64 23.07 7.64 -13.50
C SER A 64 22.76 7.45 -14.99
N LYS A 65 21.53 7.02 -15.31
CA LYS A 65 21.08 6.74 -16.67
C LYS A 65 20.18 7.89 -17.15
N ARG A 66 20.60 8.54 -18.24
CA ARG A 66 19.88 9.59 -19.00
C ARG A 66 19.95 11.00 -18.41
N SER A 67 19.89 11.98 -19.31
CA SER A 67 19.50 13.36 -19.04
C SER A 67 17.97 13.43 -18.90
N GLY A 68 17.45 13.68 -17.71
CA GLY A 68 16.00 13.83 -17.49
C GLY A 68 15.61 13.83 -16.01
N ARG A 69 14.39 14.27 -15.71
CA ARG A 69 13.84 14.20 -14.35
C ARG A 69 13.49 12.76 -13.99
N VAL A 70 13.79 12.37 -12.77
CA VAL A 70 13.41 11.07 -12.18
C VAL A 70 12.30 11.32 -11.16
N ALA A 71 11.19 10.61 -11.28
CA ALA A 71 10.13 10.56 -10.26
C ALA A 71 10.21 9.26 -9.46
N VAL A 72 9.76 9.31 -8.21
CA VAL A 72 9.44 8.12 -7.41
C VAL A 72 7.93 7.96 -7.37
N LEU A 73 7.43 6.77 -7.71
CA LEU A 73 6.01 6.44 -7.62
C LEU A 73 5.82 5.37 -6.55
N PHE A 74 5.27 5.75 -5.40
CA PHE A 74 4.84 4.80 -4.38
C PHE A 74 3.52 4.18 -4.77
N ILE A 75 3.38 2.86 -4.59
CA ILE A 75 2.16 2.16 -4.97
C ILE A 75 1.64 1.23 -3.89
N ALA A 76 0.31 1.10 -3.82
CA ALA A 76 -0.39 0.09 -3.03
C ALA A 76 -1.52 -0.53 -3.85
N HIS A 77 -2.07 -1.66 -3.39
CA HIS A 77 -3.18 -2.30 -4.10
C HIS A 77 -4.44 -1.42 -4.01
N SER A 78 -5.16 -1.26 -5.12
CA SER A 78 -6.46 -0.61 -5.08
C SER A 78 -7.49 -1.54 -4.43
N VAL A 79 -8.56 -0.99 -3.87
CA VAL A 79 -9.70 -1.75 -3.37
C VAL A 79 -10.99 -1.13 -3.89
N PRO A 80 -12.08 -1.90 -4.01
CA PRO A 80 -13.38 -1.34 -4.38
C PRO A 80 -13.76 -0.25 -3.37
N ALA A 81 -14.15 0.93 -3.83
CA ALA A 81 -14.44 2.09 -2.99
C ALA A 81 -15.47 1.74 -1.88
N ARG A 82 -16.48 0.94 -2.22
CA ARG A 82 -17.50 0.43 -1.27
C ARG A 82 -16.94 -0.32 -0.04
N THR A 83 -15.70 -0.81 -0.09
CA THR A 83 -15.09 -1.52 1.03
C THR A 83 -14.45 -0.59 2.05
N ILE A 84 -14.11 0.63 1.64
CA ILE A 84 -13.42 1.61 2.48
C ILE A 84 -14.23 2.89 2.73
N GLU A 85 -15.19 3.21 1.88
CA GLU A 85 -16.03 4.40 2.03
C GLU A 85 -17.19 4.12 2.99
N PRO A 86 -17.69 5.15 3.69
CA PRO A 86 -18.95 5.03 4.41
C PRO A 86 -20.10 4.61 3.49
N SER A 87 -20.94 3.71 3.95
CA SER A 87 -22.14 3.26 3.24
C SER A 87 -23.34 3.30 4.19
N GLU A 88 -24.50 3.71 3.68
CA GLU A 88 -25.78 3.64 4.40
C GLU A 88 -26.32 2.22 4.46
N SER A 89 -25.96 1.38 3.50
CA SER A 89 -26.36 -0.02 3.42
C SER A 89 -25.23 -0.95 3.89
N PRO A 90 -25.54 -2.05 4.61
CA PRO A 90 -24.54 -3.06 4.96
C PRO A 90 -23.81 -3.57 3.72
N VAL A 91 -22.48 -3.53 3.75
CA VAL A 91 -21.65 -4.08 2.67
C VAL A 91 -21.25 -5.49 3.06
N GLU A 92 -21.71 -6.49 2.30
CA GLU A 92 -21.22 -7.85 2.45
C GLU A 92 -19.91 -8.03 1.68
N TYR A 93 -18.92 -8.62 2.35
CA TYR A 93 -17.63 -8.96 1.77
C TYR A 93 -17.17 -10.31 2.33
N HIS A 94 -17.06 -11.32 1.45
CA HIS A 94 -16.65 -12.68 1.80
C HIS A 94 -17.41 -13.27 3.02
N GLY A 95 -18.74 -13.12 3.05
CA GLY A 95 -19.58 -13.62 4.15
C GLY A 95 -19.50 -12.81 5.44
N MET A 96 -18.95 -11.59 5.39
CA MET A 96 -18.93 -10.64 6.49
C MET A 96 -19.72 -9.38 6.15
N ILE A 97 -20.42 -8.84 7.14
CA ILE A 97 -20.94 -7.47 7.06
C ILE A 97 -19.83 -6.53 7.53
N LEU A 98 -19.36 -5.67 6.64
CA LEU A 98 -18.36 -4.65 6.95
C LEU A 98 -18.96 -3.59 7.88
N ALA A 99 -18.11 -3.01 8.74
CA ALA A 99 -18.52 -1.93 9.62
C ALA A 99 -18.97 -0.69 8.81
N ASN A 100 -19.99 -0.01 9.30
CA ASN A 100 -20.44 1.25 8.72
C ASN A 100 -19.44 2.35 9.10
N GLY A 101 -18.71 2.89 8.12
CA GLY A 101 -17.74 3.97 8.33
C GLY A 101 -16.49 3.83 7.46
N PRO A 102 -15.61 4.85 7.45
CA PRO A 102 -14.41 4.83 6.64
C PRO A 102 -13.41 3.78 7.13
N ASP A 103 -12.64 3.19 6.21
CA ASP A 103 -11.50 2.31 6.48
C ASP A 103 -10.19 3.08 6.28
N CYS A 104 -9.23 2.92 7.19
CA CYS A 104 -7.98 3.69 7.16
C CYS A 104 -6.97 3.21 6.12
N TYR A 105 -7.24 2.12 5.39
CA TYR A 105 -6.30 1.53 4.44
C TYR A 105 -5.69 2.54 3.46
N ALA A 106 -6.55 3.37 2.85
CA ALA A 106 -6.10 4.34 1.85
C ALA A 106 -5.22 5.44 2.49
N ASP A 107 -5.52 5.82 3.73
CA ASP A 107 -4.77 6.83 4.47
C ASP A 107 -3.43 6.25 4.94
N ASP A 108 -3.42 5.08 5.58
CA ASP A 108 -2.20 4.37 5.99
C ASP A 108 -1.22 4.18 4.82
N CYS A 109 -1.73 3.79 3.65
CA CYS A 109 -0.92 3.64 2.44
C CYS A 109 -0.29 4.97 2.00
N LYS A 110 -1.10 6.04 1.96
CA LYS A 110 -0.65 7.38 1.55
C LYS A 110 0.30 8.01 2.56
N GLU A 111 0.13 7.76 3.85
CA GLU A 111 1.00 8.26 4.93
C GLU A 111 2.36 7.54 4.96
N THR A 112 2.43 6.29 4.51
CA THR A 112 3.71 5.56 4.39
C THR A 112 4.66 6.26 3.41
N ALA A 113 4.15 6.79 2.29
CA ALA A 113 4.95 7.41 1.24
C ALA A 113 5.80 8.61 1.67
N PRO A 114 5.25 9.67 2.30
CA PRO A 114 6.04 10.82 2.76
C PRO A 114 7.04 10.44 3.85
N LEU A 115 6.77 9.42 4.68
CA LEU A 115 7.73 8.92 5.67
C LEU A 115 8.95 8.31 4.97
N VAL A 116 8.74 7.46 3.96
CA VAL A 116 9.83 6.86 3.17
C VAL A 116 10.59 7.93 2.38
N ALA A 117 9.87 8.90 1.79
CA ALA A 117 10.51 10.02 1.10
C ALA A 117 11.36 10.87 2.05
N GLY A 118 10.93 11.05 3.30
CA GLY A 118 11.67 11.77 4.35
C GLY A 118 13.02 11.14 4.69
N GLU A 119 13.10 9.81 4.76
CA GLU A 119 14.36 9.06 4.93
C GLU A 119 15.32 9.25 3.74
N LEU A 120 14.82 9.70 2.59
CA LEU A 120 15.58 9.90 1.36
C LEU A 120 15.78 11.38 0.99
N LYS A 121 15.53 12.34 1.90
CA LYS A 121 15.60 13.78 1.61
C LYS A 121 16.90 14.28 0.93
N ASP A 122 18.04 13.66 1.23
CA ASP A 122 19.33 14.02 0.61
C ASP A 122 19.42 13.53 -0.85
N SER A 123 18.57 12.58 -1.19
CA SER A 123 18.47 11.90 -2.47
C SER A 123 17.10 12.04 -3.09
N LEU A 124 16.15 12.84 -2.62
CA LEU A 124 14.81 12.95 -3.20
C LEU A 124 14.27 14.33 -2.91
N SER A 125 13.93 15.08 -3.97
CA SER A 125 13.31 16.39 -3.80
C SER A 125 11.92 16.24 -3.18
N PRO A 126 11.44 17.24 -2.42
CA PRO A 126 10.08 17.24 -1.87
C PRO A 126 9.00 16.99 -2.92
N ASP A 127 9.16 17.53 -4.13
CA ASP A 127 8.24 17.36 -5.27
C ASP A 127 8.62 16.18 -6.19
N GLY A 128 9.53 15.31 -5.74
CA GLY A 128 10.11 14.23 -6.53
C GLY A 128 9.34 12.90 -6.44
N TRP A 129 8.24 12.86 -5.68
CA TRP A 129 7.51 11.63 -5.43
C TRP A 129 5.99 11.80 -5.57
N TYR A 130 5.34 10.68 -5.86
CA TYR A 130 3.93 10.55 -6.17
C TYR A 130 3.37 9.27 -5.53
N PHE A 131 2.05 9.15 -5.45
CA PHE A 131 1.37 7.97 -4.94
C PHE A 131 0.24 7.54 -5.88
N ALA A 132 0.11 6.24 -6.11
CA ALA A 132 -1.00 5.68 -6.90
C ALA A 132 -1.44 4.31 -6.38
N PHE A 133 -2.63 3.88 -6.78
CA PHE A 133 -3.14 2.54 -6.52
C PHE A 133 -3.05 1.68 -7.78
N GLN A 134 -2.52 0.46 -7.64
CA GLN A 134 -2.38 -0.52 -8.72
C GLN A 134 -3.49 -1.57 -8.68
N SER A 135 -3.54 -2.43 -9.70
CA SER A 135 -4.29 -3.69 -9.68
C SER A 135 -5.80 -3.52 -9.45
N GLN A 136 -6.44 -2.56 -10.13
CA GLN A 136 -7.91 -2.47 -10.12
C GLN A 136 -8.53 -3.71 -10.78
N GLY A 137 -9.31 -4.47 -10.01
CA GLY A 137 -9.93 -5.70 -10.48
C GLY A 137 -11.24 -5.49 -11.26
N MET A 138 -11.76 -6.57 -11.83
CA MET A 138 -12.98 -6.57 -12.65
C MET A 138 -14.29 -6.45 -11.85
N SER A 139 -14.24 -6.18 -10.54
CA SER A 139 -15.36 -6.44 -9.60
C SER A 139 -16.58 -5.53 -9.73
N GLY A 140 -16.72 -4.76 -10.81
CA GLY A 140 -17.79 -3.79 -11.02
C GLY A 140 -17.80 -2.64 -10.02
N GLY A 141 -18.07 -1.43 -10.51
CA GLY A 141 -18.13 -0.22 -9.69
C GLY A 141 -16.76 0.46 -9.48
N PRO A 142 -16.75 1.58 -8.76
CA PRO A 142 -15.55 2.40 -8.57
C PRO A 142 -14.52 1.73 -7.66
N TRP A 143 -13.26 1.93 -8.02
CA TRP A 143 -12.08 1.57 -7.24
C TRP A 143 -11.34 2.84 -6.83
N ILE A 144 -10.54 2.74 -5.79
CA ILE A 144 -9.81 3.91 -5.27
C ILE A 144 -8.65 4.26 -6.21
N GLY A 145 -8.41 5.56 -6.36
CA GLY A 145 -7.39 6.13 -7.23
C GLY A 145 -6.53 7.19 -6.53
N PRO A 146 -5.60 7.82 -7.26
CA PRO A 146 -5.38 7.69 -8.72
C PRO A 146 -4.79 6.33 -9.13
N THR A 147 -4.96 5.92 -10.39
CA THR A 147 -4.37 4.69 -10.92
C THR A 147 -2.89 4.86 -11.22
N VAL A 148 -2.14 3.76 -11.27
CA VAL A 148 -0.73 3.81 -11.70
C VAL A 148 -0.64 4.29 -13.14
N GLU A 149 -1.51 3.81 -14.03
CA GLU A 149 -1.55 4.13 -15.45
C GLU A 149 -1.81 5.62 -15.72
N ASP A 150 -2.80 6.20 -15.04
CA ASP A 150 -3.08 7.64 -15.13
C ASP A 150 -1.91 8.45 -14.59
N THR A 151 -1.32 8.01 -13.47
CA THR A 151 -0.18 8.69 -12.85
C THR A 151 1.06 8.64 -13.74
N LEU A 152 1.38 7.49 -14.34
CA LEU A 152 2.49 7.34 -15.28
C LEU A 152 2.27 8.19 -16.54
N SER A 153 1.04 8.23 -17.05
CA SER A 153 0.67 9.08 -18.20
C SER A 153 0.90 10.56 -17.90
N GLN A 154 0.48 11.02 -16.70
CA GLN A 154 0.71 12.39 -16.25
C GLN A 154 2.21 12.69 -16.06
N LEU A 155 2.96 11.79 -15.42
CA LEU A 155 4.41 11.97 -15.21
C LEU A 155 5.16 12.10 -16.54
N LYS A 156 4.77 11.30 -17.54
CA LYS A 156 5.33 11.41 -18.89
C LYS A 156 5.02 12.77 -19.52
N ALA A 157 3.78 13.26 -19.37
CA ALA A 157 3.38 14.59 -19.86
C ALA A 157 4.15 15.72 -19.15
N ASP A 158 4.45 15.55 -17.87
CA ASP A 158 5.24 16.50 -17.04
C ASP A 158 6.76 16.44 -17.32
N GLY A 159 7.19 15.58 -18.25
CA GLY A 159 8.58 15.48 -18.70
C GLY A 159 9.47 14.58 -17.84
N TYR A 160 8.90 13.72 -17.01
CA TYR A 160 9.66 12.68 -16.32
C TYR A 160 10.06 11.59 -17.31
N GLY A 161 11.37 11.46 -17.52
CA GLY A 161 11.94 10.46 -18.44
C GLY A 161 12.21 9.11 -17.79
N THR A 162 12.07 9.02 -16.47
CA THR A 162 12.31 7.81 -15.68
C THR A 162 11.47 7.86 -14.41
N VAL A 163 10.85 6.72 -14.07
CA VAL A 163 10.08 6.54 -12.84
C VAL A 163 10.64 5.35 -12.08
N VAL A 164 10.89 5.52 -10.79
CA VAL A 164 11.24 4.43 -9.86
C VAL A 164 9.97 4.08 -9.10
N ILE A 165 9.49 2.85 -9.27
CA ILE A 165 8.28 2.37 -8.61
C ILE A 165 8.66 1.67 -7.30
N GLN A 166 8.02 2.06 -6.20
CA GLN A 166 8.21 1.46 -4.87
C GLN A 166 6.86 0.98 -4.32
N PRO A 167 6.59 -0.33 -4.37
CA PRO A 167 5.47 -0.91 -3.65
C PRO A 167 5.64 -0.70 -2.13
N VAL A 168 4.62 -0.12 -1.49
CA VAL A 168 4.57 0.11 -0.03
C VAL A 168 3.42 -0.65 0.64
N GLY A 169 2.46 -1.13 -0.15
CA GLY A 169 1.32 -1.92 0.36
C GLY A 169 1.63 -3.39 0.68
N PHE A 170 2.84 -3.88 0.39
CA PHE A 170 3.24 -5.28 0.62
C PHE A 170 4.70 -5.40 1.02
N LEU A 171 5.01 -6.45 1.80
CA LEU A 171 6.38 -6.74 2.27
C LEU A 171 7.18 -7.63 1.31
N CYS A 172 6.50 -8.41 0.48
CA CYS A 172 7.10 -9.40 -0.41
C CYS A 172 6.54 -9.28 -1.82
N ASP A 173 7.35 -9.68 -2.80
CA ASP A 173 6.91 -9.80 -4.18
C ASP A 173 5.77 -10.84 -4.28
N HIS A 174 4.82 -10.57 -5.16
CA HIS A 174 3.69 -11.44 -5.47
C HIS A 174 3.33 -11.26 -6.94
N VAL A 175 2.48 -12.16 -7.46
CA VAL A 175 2.19 -12.25 -8.90
C VAL A 175 1.71 -10.92 -9.48
N GLU A 176 0.83 -10.21 -8.78
CA GLU A 176 0.29 -8.93 -9.24
C GLU A 176 1.38 -7.85 -9.32
N ALA A 177 2.18 -7.67 -8.27
CA ALA A 177 3.30 -6.74 -8.31
C ALA A 177 4.31 -7.05 -9.44
N LEU A 178 4.64 -8.32 -9.67
CA LEU A 178 5.56 -8.71 -10.74
C LEU A 178 4.94 -8.49 -12.12
N TYR A 179 3.69 -8.90 -12.34
CA TYR A 179 3.02 -8.72 -13.64
C TYR A 179 2.82 -7.24 -13.96
N ASP A 180 2.30 -6.48 -13.01
CA ASP A 180 1.98 -5.07 -13.22
C ASP A 180 3.27 -4.28 -13.53
N ILE A 181 4.33 -4.46 -12.75
CA ILE A 181 5.59 -3.71 -12.91
C ILE A 181 6.41 -4.19 -14.11
N ASP A 182 6.59 -5.51 -14.27
CA ASP A 182 7.51 -6.05 -15.27
C ASP A 182 6.88 -6.20 -16.65
N ILE A 183 5.55 -6.19 -16.76
CA ILE A 183 4.82 -6.40 -18.01
C ILE A 183 3.86 -5.26 -18.32
N ALA A 184 2.96 -4.90 -17.41
CA ALA A 184 1.88 -3.96 -17.72
C ALA A 184 2.35 -2.49 -17.80
N PHE A 185 3.31 -2.08 -16.97
CA PHE A 185 3.77 -0.69 -16.84
C PHE A 185 5.00 -0.31 -17.70
N GLN A 186 5.49 -1.21 -18.56
CA GLN A 186 6.62 -0.95 -19.47
C GLN A 186 6.23 -0.05 -20.64
#